data_AF-A0A3C0ZVX5-F1
#
_entry.id   AF-A0A3C0ZVX5-F1
#
_cell.length_a   1.000
_cell.length_b   1.000
_cell.length_c   1.000
_cell.angle_alpha   90.00
_cell.angle_beta   90.00
_cell.angle_gamma   90.00
#
_symmetry.space_group_name_H-M   'P 1'
#
loop_
_entity.id
_entity.type
_entity.pdbx_description
1 polymer ?
#
loop_
_entity_poly.entity_id
_entity_poly.type
_entity_poly.pdbx_seq_one_letter_code
_entity_poly.pdbx_strand_id
1 'polypeptide(L)'
;VVPLIAWGGYLGQAKPEDYGDQRLDYAGDTAVIYFDSFKDSILKREPSYYLDPVKKEDEETCSFAFFYNCFEDIKKHDEVKNVVINICDNGGGSAAALVYILGFLSEDGEVKFTDRDILAGNYREEYYHVDTNLDGIADDQDGFGGQYDFYIMCSGSSYSCGNALPYFAQQGGLAKIIGTKPGGGDCVLGSFIDAYGHCAAYSGMLKLGTDDGSGFVSNEKATEPDLNMMPTIWDIVNVPWFDPEGIADAVHQYQEGKTELVYSDEESGENMSKFLTYLFETISKKMDNSLETEDNSGAGESLETEENTVAGENLETE
;
A
#
# COMPACT_ATOMS: atom_id res chain seq x y z
N VAL A 1 -6.85 1.52 14.35
CA VAL A 1 -7.37 2.83 13.89
C VAL A 1 -6.53 3.99 14.42
N VAL A 2 -6.42 4.24 15.75
CA VAL A 2 -5.61 5.36 16.29
C VAL A 2 -4.11 5.29 15.91
N PRO A 3 -3.42 4.12 15.95
CA PRO A 3 -2.03 4.03 15.50
C PRO A 3 -1.87 4.32 14.00
N LEU A 4 -2.69 3.70 13.14
CA LEU A 4 -2.69 3.90 11.67
C LEU A 4 -2.90 5.38 11.27
N ILE A 5 -3.81 6.09 11.95
CA ILE A 5 -4.07 7.51 11.69
C ILE A 5 -2.87 8.37 12.07
N ALA A 6 -2.18 8.04 13.16
CA ALA A 6 -0.98 8.76 13.57
C ALA A 6 0.19 8.54 12.59
N TRP A 7 0.33 7.32 12.07
CA TRP A 7 1.33 6.97 11.06
C TRP A 7 1.10 7.72 9.74
N GLY A 8 -0.11 7.60 9.16
CA GLY A 8 -0.42 8.24 7.87
C GLY A 8 -0.37 9.76 7.97
N GLY A 9 -0.82 10.29 9.10
CA GLY A 9 -0.76 11.70 9.40
C GLY A 9 0.67 12.25 9.52
N TYR A 10 1.55 11.54 10.24
CA TYR A 10 2.96 11.93 10.36
C TYR A 10 3.68 11.83 9.01
N LEU A 11 3.55 10.71 8.29
CA LEU A 11 4.24 10.52 7.02
C LEU A 11 3.78 11.53 5.97
N GLY A 12 2.48 11.87 5.94
CA GLY A 12 1.97 12.93 5.07
C GLY A 12 2.57 14.32 5.36
N GLN A 13 3.07 14.58 6.58
CA GLN A 13 3.79 15.80 6.91
C GLN A 13 5.30 15.71 6.68
N ALA A 14 5.87 14.53 6.90
CA ALA A 14 7.28 14.27 6.67
C ALA A 14 7.62 14.22 5.17
N LYS A 15 6.63 13.89 4.33
CA LYS A 15 6.73 13.89 2.87
C LYS A 15 7.03 15.31 2.36
N PRO A 16 8.13 15.51 1.61
CA PRO A 16 8.43 16.80 1.00
C PRO A 16 7.30 17.29 0.08
N GLU A 17 7.08 18.61 0.01
CA GLU A 17 5.97 19.21 -0.75
C GLU A 17 6.02 18.89 -2.25
N ASP A 18 7.23 18.73 -2.81
CA ASP A 18 7.49 18.41 -4.20
C ASP A 18 7.81 16.92 -4.42
N TYR A 19 7.54 16.06 -3.42
CA TYR A 19 7.89 14.64 -3.53
C TYR A 19 7.04 13.90 -4.57
N GLY A 20 5.80 14.32 -4.78
CA GLY A 20 4.86 13.71 -5.71
C GLY A 20 4.30 12.36 -5.22
N ASP A 21 3.46 11.74 -6.04
CA ASP A 21 2.75 10.49 -5.71
C ASP A 21 3.56 9.25 -6.13
N GLN A 22 4.56 9.44 -6.99
CA GLN A 22 5.47 8.40 -7.47
C GLN A 22 6.76 9.02 -8.00
N ARG A 23 7.90 8.33 -7.83
CA ARG A 23 9.22 8.78 -8.32
C ARG A 23 10.26 7.66 -8.31
N LEU A 24 11.33 7.89 -9.06
CA LEU A 24 12.55 7.08 -9.06
C LEU A 24 13.73 8.00 -8.72
N ASP A 25 14.48 7.65 -7.69
CA ASP A 25 15.72 8.32 -7.30
C ASP A 25 16.88 7.32 -7.31
N TYR A 26 18.10 7.86 -7.38
CA TYR A 26 19.33 7.08 -7.31
C TYR A 26 20.24 7.63 -6.20
N ALA A 27 20.79 6.72 -5.41
CA ALA A 27 21.74 6.99 -4.34
C ALA A 27 22.85 5.93 -4.39
N GLY A 28 23.99 6.29 -5.00
CA GLY A 28 25.10 5.36 -5.22
C GLY A 28 24.70 4.16 -6.09
N ASP A 29 24.80 2.95 -5.53
CA ASP A 29 24.42 1.69 -6.18
C ASP A 29 22.96 1.26 -5.91
N THR A 30 22.15 2.17 -5.38
CA THR A 30 20.77 1.89 -4.96
C THR A 30 19.80 2.78 -5.72
N ALA A 31 18.83 2.15 -6.39
CA ALA A 31 17.65 2.83 -6.94
C ALA A 31 16.51 2.77 -5.92
N VAL A 32 15.81 3.87 -5.72
CA VAL A 32 14.65 3.97 -4.82
C VAL A 32 13.42 4.32 -5.64
N ILE A 33 12.50 3.35 -5.77
CA ILE A 33 11.20 3.52 -6.41
C ILE A 33 10.18 3.80 -5.31
N TYR A 34 9.60 5.00 -5.32
CA TYR A 34 8.52 5.38 -4.42
C TYR A 34 7.19 5.47 -5.15
N PHE A 35 6.11 5.00 -4.53
CA PHE A 35 4.73 5.24 -4.97
C PHE A 35 3.72 5.07 -3.83
N ASP A 36 2.65 5.87 -3.83
CA ASP A 36 1.67 5.94 -2.72
C ASP A 36 0.39 5.11 -2.93
N SER A 37 0.17 4.55 -4.13
CA SER A 37 -1.01 3.74 -4.40
C SER A 37 -0.82 2.73 -5.54
N PHE A 38 -1.45 1.56 -5.38
CA PHE A 38 -1.50 0.53 -6.41
C PHE A 38 -2.58 0.88 -7.44
N LYS A 39 -2.17 1.36 -8.61
CA LYS A 39 -3.06 1.88 -9.66
C LYS A 39 -3.14 0.92 -10.83
N ASP A 40 -4.36 0.70 -11.33
CA ASP A 40 -4.59 -0.10 -12.51
C ASP A 40 -5.61 0.58 -13.43
N SER A 41 -5.29 0.55 -14.72
CA SER A 41 -6.09 1.15 -15.79
C SER A 41 -6.56 0.11 -16.82
N ILE A 42 -6.41 -1.19 -16.57
CA ILE A 42 -6.69 -2.25 -17.55
C ILE A 42 -8.12 -2.21 -18.11
N LEU A 43 -9.11 -1.82 -17.31
CA LEU A 43 -10.51 -1.70 -17.77
C LEU A 43 -10.77 -0.44 -18.63
N LYS A 44 -9.80 0.47 -18.73
CA LYS A 44 -9.92 1.75 -19.44
C LYS A 44 -8.92 1.88 -20.60
N ARG A 45 -7.86 1.08 -20.63
CA ARG A 45 -6.79 1.18 -21.63
C ARG A 45 -7.14 0.36 -22.87
N GLU A 46 -7.39 1.06 -23.97
CA GLU A 46 -7.58 0.51 -25.31
C GLU A 46 -6.82 1.39 -26.32
N PRO A 47 -5.86 0.87 -27.10
CA PRO A 47 -5.41 -0.54 -27.17
C PRO A 47 -4.37 -0.90 -26.08
N SER A 48 -4.01 -2.18 -25.98
CA SER A 48 -3.01 -2.70 -25.02
C SER A 48 -1.58 -2.18 -25.30
N TYR A 49 -0.68 -2.33 -24.34
CA TYR A 49 0.73 -1.91 -24.48
C TYR A 49 1.49 -2.58 -25.64
N TYR A 50 1.05 -3.77 -26.07
CA TYR A 50 1.61 -4.46 -27.24
C TYR A 50 1.31 -3.76 -28.58
N LEU A 51 0.29 -2.90 -28.61
CA LEU A 51 -0.12 -2.16 -29.80
C LEU A 51 0.14 -0.66 -29.67
N ASP A 52 0.10 -0.11 -28.46
CA ASP A 52 0.48 1.27 -28.14
C ASP A 52 1.47 1.27 -26.97
N PRO A 53 2.79 1.41 -27.25
CA PRO A 53 3.84 1.32 -26.25
C PRO A 53 3.63 2.21 -25.03
N VAL A 54 4.21 1.80 -23.90
CA VAL A 54 4.16 2.53 -22.63
C VAL A 54 4.69 3.96 -22.81
N LYS A 55 3.94 4.94 -22.31
CA LYS A 55 4.31 6.36 -22.28
C LYS A 55 4.43 6.86 -20.85
N LYS A 56 5.08 8.01 -20.66
CA LYS A 56 5.25 8.63 -19.34
C LYS A 56 3.90 8.98 -18.71
N GLU A 57 2.94 9.42 -19.51
CA GLU A 57 1.60 9.81 -19.03
C GLU A 57 0.79 8.61 -18.50
N ASP A 58 1.13 7.39 -18.94
CA ASP A 58 0.44 6.17 -18.49
C ASP A 58 0.70 5.86 -17.02
N GLU A 59 1.86 6.30 -16.51
CA GLU A 59 2.29 6.07 -15.14
C GLU A 59 1.33 6.68 -14.12
N GLU A 60 0.62 7.77 -14.46
CA GLU A 60 -0.31 8.44 -13.53
C GLU A 60 -1.46 7.52 -13.07
N THR A 61 -1.80 6.52 -13.90
CA THR A 61 -2.97 5.66 -13.71
C THR A 61 -2.64 4.17 -13.71
N CYS A 62 -1.39 3.78 -13.95
CA CYS A 62 -0.99 2.38 -14.12
C CYS A 62 0.36 2.10 -13.47
N SER A 63 0.36 1.30 -12.39
CA SER A 63 1.59 0.88 -11.71
C SER A 63 2.50 0.03 -12.59
N PHE A 64 1.95 -0.76 -13.54
CA PHE A 64 2.77 -1.49 -14.51
C PHE A 64 3.60 -0.53 -15.36
N ALA A 65 2.98 0.51 -15.93
CA ALA A 65 3.68 1.51 -16.75
C ALA A 65 4.77 2.24 -15.95
N PHE A 66 4.46 2.61 -14.71
CA PHE A 66 5.43 3.23 -13.81
C PHE A 66 6.64 2.32 -13.58
N PHE A 67 6.43 1.07 -13.17
CA PHE A 67 7.52 0.12 -12.94
C PHE A 67 8.29 -0.21 -14.22
N TYR A 68 7.60 -0.41 -15.35
CA TYR A 68 8.22 -0.61 -16.65
C TYR A 68 9.21 0.51 -16.99
N ASN A 69 8.76 1.78 -16.91
CA ASN A 69 9.63 2.91 -17.20
C ASN A 69 10.76 3.07 -16.16
N CYS A 70 10.52 2.74 -14.89
CA CYS A 70 11.57 2.72 -13.87
C CYS A 70 12.66 1.71 -14.23
N PHE A 71 12.31 0.47 -14.56
CA PHE A 71 13.30 -0.55 -14.90
C PHE A 71 14.00 -0.29 -16.24
N GLU A 72 13.30 0.27 -17.23
CA GLU A 72 13.93 0.75 -18.47
C GLU A 72 14.97 1.84 -18.18
N ASP A 73 14.78 2.65 -17.15
CA ASP A 73 15.76 3.64 -16.72
C ASP A 73 16.89 3.02 -15.90
N ILE A 74 16.57 2.19 -14.90
CA ILE A 74 17.55 1.51 -14.04
C ILE A 74 18.54 0.67 -14.87
N LYS A 75 18.09 0.00 -15.94
CA LYS A 75 18.96 -0.74 -16.88
C LYS A 75 20.07 0.11 -17.52
N LYS A 76 19.97 1.44 -17.51
CA LYS A 76 21.00 2.35 -18.04
C LYS A 76 22.09 2.67 -17.02
N HIS A 77 21.91 2.23 -15.77
CA HIS A 77 22.77 2.49 -14.63
C HIS A 77 23.43 1.18 -14.16
N ASP A 78 24.53 0.79 -14.82
CA ASP A 78 25.29 -0.43 -14.51
C ASP A 78 25.83 -0.47 -13.06
N GLU A 79 25.93 0.69 -12.41
CA GLU A 79 26.31 0.80 -11.00
C GLU A 79 25.24 0.30 -10.02
N VAL A 80 23.96 0.29 -10.43
CA VAL A 80 22.85 -0.09 -9.56
C VAL A 80 22.84 -1.60 -9.33
N LYS A 81 22.78 -1.98 -8.05
CA LYS A 81 22.71 -3.36 -7.58
C LYS A 81 21.52 -3.60 -6.69
N ASN A 82 21.07 -2.56 -5.99
CA ASN A 82 19.96 -2.62 -5.05
C ASN A 82 18.78 -1.84 -5.61
N VAL A 83 17.57 -2.38 -5.45
CA VAL A 83 16.33 -1.66 -5.77
C VAL A 83 15.42 -1.69 -4.55
N VAL A 84 15.10 -0.51 -4.03
CA VAL A 84 14.20 -0.33 -2.90
C VAL A 84 12.84 0.11 -3.40
N ILE A 85 11.81 -0.68 -3.12
CA ILE A 85 10.42 -0.33 -3.34
C ILE A 85 9.88 0.31 -2.06
N ASN A 86 9.79 1.65 -2.06
CA ASN A 86 9.32 2.42 -0.93
C ASN A 86 7.80 2.63 -0.98
N ILE A 87 7.12 2.00 -0.03
CA ILE A 87 5.66 2.04 0.15
C ILE A 87 5.30 2.52 1.56
N CYS A 88 6.16 3.33 2.19
CA CYS A 88 6.03 3.69 3.59
C CYS A 88 4.70 4.37 3.93
N ASP A 89 4.09 5.13 3.03
CA ASP A 89 2.79 5.78 3.20
C ASP A 89 1.70 5.26 2.24
N ASN A 90 1.88 4.05 1.70
CA ASN A 90 0.98 3.48 0.69
C ASN A 90 -0.21 2.72 1.32
N GLY A 91 -1.43 3.25 1.12
CA GLY A 91 -2.67 2.67 1.66
C GLY A 91 -3.23 1.46 0.88
N GLY A 92 -2.58 1.06 -0.21
CA GLY A 92 -3.00 -0.05 -1.08
C GLY A 92 -3.63 0.40 -2.40
N GLY A 93 -4.52 -0.42 -2.94
CA GLY A 93 -5.18 -0.16 -4.22
C GLY A 93 -5.54 -1.46 -4.96
N SER A 94 -5.24 -1.52 -6.25
CA SER A 94 -5.57 -2.64 -7.13
C SER A 94 -4.72 -3.89 -6.85
N ALA A 95 -5.38 -5.05 -6.71
CA ALA A 95 -4.70 -6.34 -6.63
C ALA A 95 -4.01 -6.74 -7.93
N ALA A 96 -4.50 -6.29 -9.10
CA ALA A 96 -3.83 -6.52 -10.37
C ALA A 96 -2.48 -5.78 -10.43
N ALA A 97 -2.44 -4.54 -9.94
CA ALA A 97 -1.20 -3.77 -9.81
C ALA A 97 -0.21 -4.42 -8.85
N LEU A 98 -0.69 -5.05 -7.77
CA LEU A 98 0.13 -5.85 -6.88
C LEU A 98 0.77 -7.04 -7.60
N VAL A 99 -0.01 -7.78 -8.41
CA VAL A 99 0.52 -8.89 -9.22
C VAL A 99 1.58 -8.40 -10.20
N TYR A 100 1.34 -7.27 -10.89
CA TYR A 100 2.34 -6.70 -11.80
C TYR A 100 3.67 -6.44 -11.09
N ILE A 101 3.63 -5.77 -9.94
CA ILE A 101 4.83 -5.44 -9.18
C ILE A 101 5.54 -6.71 -8.72
N LEU A 102 4.83 -7.71 -8.19
CA LEU A 102 5.42 -9.00 -7.82
C LEU A 102 6.14 -9.67 -9.00
N GLY A 103 5.61 -9.54 -10.22
CA GLY A 103 6.24 -10.06 -11.43
C GLY A 103 7.53 -9.34 -11.82
N PHE A 104 7.63 -8.03 -11.58
CA PHE A 104 8.92 -7.33 -11.72
C PHE A 104 9.96 -7.83 -10.71
N LEU A 105 9.55 -8.27 -9.52
CA LEU A 105 10.44 -8.73 -8.46
C LEU A 105 10.85 -10.21 -8.62
N SER A 106 10.08 -11.02 -9.35
CA SER A 106 10.40 -12.42 -9.60
C SER A 106 11.51 -12.59 -10.64
N GLU A 107 12.12 -13.78 -10.68
CA GLU A 107 13.24 -14.10 -11.58
C GLU A 107 12.81 -14.16 -13.05
N ASP A 108 11.58 -14.58 -13.30
CA ASP A 108 11.03 -14.98 -14.60
C ASP A 108 9.61 -14.42 -14.85
N GLY A 109 9.15 -13.43 -14.08
CA GLY A 109 7.79 -12.91 -14.19
C GLY A 109 6.70 -13.78 -13.54
N GLU A 110 7.02 -14.96 -13.00
CA GLU A 110 6.03 -15.80 -12.32
C GLU A 110 5.60 -15.21 -10.97
N VAL A 111 4.29 -15.23 -10.71
CA VAL A 111 3.69 -14.75 -9.48
C VAL A 111 2.69 -15.77 -8.95
N LYS A 112 2.96 -16.26 -7.73
CA LYS A 112 2.00 -17.03 -6.95
C LYS A 112 1.21 -16.09 -6.04
N PHE A 113 -0.09 -16.01 -6.26
CA PHE A 113 -1.02 -15.22 -5.46
C PHE A 113 -2.02 -16.15 -4.77
N THR A 114 -2.23 -15.96 -3.47
CA THR A 114 -3.05 -16.92 -2.69
C THR A 114 -4.01 -16.25 -1.74
N ASP A 115 -5.19 -16.86 -1.60
CA ASP A 115 -6.23 -16.40 -0.70
C ASP A 115 -7.06 -17.55 -0.14
N ARG A 116 -7.81 -17.25 0.93
CA ARG A 116 -8.78 -18.15 1.51
C ARG A 116 -10.13 -17.47 1.63
N ASP A 117 -11.15 -18.13 1.09
CA ASP A 117 -12.54 -17.79 1.36
C ASP A 117 -12.90 -18.27 2.77
N ILE A 118 -13.16 -17.34 3.69
CA ILE A 118 -13.48 -17.67 5.08
C ILE A 118 -14.90 -18.22 5.27
N LEU A 119 -15.80 -18.04 4.31
CA LEU A 119 -17.16 -18.61 4.37
C LEU A 119 -17.18 -20.02 3.79
N ALA A 120 -16.61 -20.22 2.60
CA ALA A 120 -16.57 -21.52 1.95
C ALA A 120 -15.46 -22.43 2.51
N GLY A 121 -14.44 -21.84 3.13
CA GLY A 121 -13.27 -22.54 3.66
C GLY A 121 -12.23 -22.91 2.60
N ASN A 122 -12.50 -22.60 1.32
CA ASN A 122 -11.64 -22.94 0.19
C ASN A 122 -10.37 -22.08 0.21
N TYR A 123 -9.23 -22.73 0.03
CA TYR A 123 -7.96 -22.09 -0.26
C TYR A 123 -7.74 -22.07 -1.78
N ARG A 124 -7.33 -20.92 -2.32
CA ARG A 124 -7.08 -20.71 -3.73
C ARG A 124 -5.63 -20.30 -3.94
N GLU A 125 -5.03 -20.92 -4.94
CA GLU A 125 -3.73 -20.53 -5.48
C GLU A 125 -3.93 -20.12 -6.93
N GLU A 126 -3.48 -18.93 -7.27
CA GLU A 126 -3.50 -18.38 -8.62
C GLU A 126 -2.05 -18.16 -9.05
N TYR A 127 -1.76 -18.57 -10.28
CA TYR A 127 -0.46 -18.43 -10.90
C TYR A 127 -0.61 -17.49 -12.09
N TYR A 128 0.16 -16.41 -12.04
CA TYR A 128 0.23 -15.41 -13.09
C TYR A 128 1.65 -15.39 -13.66
N HIS A 129 1.75 -15.05 -14.94
CA HIS A 129 3.02 -14.69 -15.57
C HIS A 129 2.88 -13.26 -16.06
N VAL A 130 3.74 -12.37 -15.58
CA VAL A 130 3.74 -10.97 -15.97
C VAL A 130 4.79 -10.79 -17.05
N ASP A 131 4.33 -10.49 -18.28
CA ASP A 131 5.22 -10.07 -19.36
C ASP A 131 5.73 -8.65 -19.07
N THR A 132 6.88 -8.57 -18.43
CA THR A 132 7.51 -7.33 -17.94
C THR A 132 8.29 -6.61 -19.02
N ASN A 133 8.63 -7.29 -20.12
CA ASN A 133 9.39 -6.72 -21.24
C ASN A 133 8.51 -6.37 -22.46
N LEU A 134 7.22 -6.75 -22.42
CA LEU A 134 6.18 -6.52 -23.41
C LEU A 134 6.48 -7.10 -24.80
N ASP A 135 7.23 -8.19 -24.89
CA ASP A 135 7.54 -8.85 -26.16
C ASP A 135 6.43 -9.82 -26.63
N GLY A 136 5.45 -10.08 -25.77
CA GLY A 136 4.29 -10.94 -26.03
C GLY A 136 4.56 -12.41 -25.70
N ILE A 137 5.67 -12.74 -25.06
CA ILE A 137 6.12 -14.08 -24.69
C ILE A 137 6.31 -14.12 -23.17
N ALA A 138 5.57 -15.02 -22.52
CA ALA A 138 5.76 -15.31 -21.11
C ALA A 138 6.91 -16.34 -20.95
N ASP A 139 8.11 -15.87 -20.61
CA ASP A 139 9.30 -16.71 -20.41
C ASP A 139 10.33 -16.14 -19.42
N ASP A 140 11.46 -16.84 -19.25
CA ASP A 140 12.56 -16.50 -18.32
C ASP A 140 13.29 -15.17 -18.68
N GLN A 141 12.87 -14.43 -19.71
CA GLN A 141 13.32 -13.06 -19.97
C GLN A 141 12.46 -12.01 -19.28
N ASP A 142 11.39 -12.42 -18.62
CA ASP A 142 10.59 -11.59 -17.74
C ASP A 142 11.18 -11.50 -16.32
N GLY A 143 10.75 -10.49 -15.57
CA GLY A 143 11.21 -10.29 -14.22
C GLY A 143 12.63 -9.74 -14.13
N PHE A 144 13.00 -9.39 -12.91
CA PHE A 144 14.30 -8.80 -12.57
C PHE A 144 14.95 -9.46 -11.35
N GLY A 145 14.32 -10.48 -10.78
CA GLY A 145 14.87 -11.30 -9.71
C GLY A 145 16.22 -11.90 -10.12
N GLY A 146 17.18 -11.88 -9.20
CA GLY A 146 18.54 -12.33 -9.47
C GLY A 146 19.41 -11.33 -10.26
N GLN A 147 18.83 -10.27 -10.84
CA GLN A 147 19.59 -9.17 -11.45
C GLN A 147 19.89 -8.06 -10.43
N TYR A 148 18.96 -7.80 -9.51
CA TYR A 148 19.11 -6.83 -8.42
C TYR A 148 18.73 -7.46 -7.07
N ASP A 149 19.33 -6.93 -6.01
CA ASP A 149 18.90 -7.19 -4.63
C ASP A 149 17.68 -6.30 -4.31
N PHE A 150 16.52 -6.92 -4.13
CA PHE A 150 15.27 -6.19 -3.85
C PHE A 150 15.03 -5.99 -2.36
N TYR A 151 14.59 -4.78 -2.04
CA TYR A 151 14.14 -4.38 -0.72
C TYR A 151 12.76 -3.73 -0.81
N ILE A 152 11.94 -3.89 0.22
CA ILE A 152 10.65 -3.22 0.32
C ILE A 152 10.64 -2.46 1.64
N MET A 153 10.57 -1.13 1.54
CA MET A 153 10.48 -0.26 2.70
C MET A 153 9.01 -0.01 3.04
N CYS A 154 8.59 -0.45 4.21
CA CYS A 154 7.21 -0.28 4.68
C CYS A 154 7.15 0.42 6.04
N SER A 155 5.96 0.88 6.40
CA SER A 155 5.65 1.42 7.72
C SER A 155 4.31 0.93 8.24
N GLY A 156 3.93 1.32 9.45
CA GLY A 156 2.58 1.11 9.97
C GLY A 156 1.46 1.70 9.12
N SER A 157 1.73 2.60 8.15
CA SER A 157 0.77 3.09 7.16
C SER A 157 0.60 2.19 5.93
N SER A 158 1.55 1.28 5.67
CA SER A 158 1.49 0.36 4.53
C SER A 158 0.34 -0.63 4.73
N TYR A 159 -0.76 -0.45 4.00
CA TYR A 159 -2.03 -1.14 4.27
C TYR A 159 -2.60 -1.79 3.01
N SER A 160 -3.46 -2.82 3.15
CA SER A 160 -4.09 -3.51 2.01
C SER A 160 -3.05 -4.08 1.04
N CYS A 161 -3.01 -3.68 -0.25
CA CYS A 161 -1.95 -4.09 -1.17
C CYS A 161 -0.55 -3.64 -0.71
N GLY A 162 -0.44 -2.54 0.04
CA GLY A 162 0.80 -2.11 0.70
C GLY A 162 1.22 -3.03 1.87
N ASN A 163 0.29 -3.83 2.42
CA ASN A 163 0.61 -4.92 3.35
C ASN A 163 0.88 -6.24 2.63
N ALA A 164 0.14 -6.51 1.55
CA ALA A 164 0.25 -7.75 0.80
C ALA A 164 1.55 -7.85 0.00
N LEU A 165 2.04 -6.75 -0.58
CA LEU A 165 3.31 -6.72 -1.31
C LEU A 165 4.50 -7.21 -0.46
N PRO A 166 4.81 -6.62 0.71
CA PRO A 166 5.94 -7.09 1.52
C PRO A 166 5.71 -8.51 2.06
N TYR A 167 4.45 -8.91 2.31
CA TYR A 167 4.16 -10.29 2.69
C TYR A 167 4.51 -11.30 1.60
N PHE A 168 3.94 -11.17 0.39
CA PHE A 168 4.16 -12.12 -0.69
C PHE A 168 5.60 -12.10 -1.17
N ALA A 169 6.23 -10.92 -1.24
CA ALA A 169 7.64 -10.82 -1.58
C ALA A 169 8.54 -11.52 -0.55
N GLN A 170 8.26 -11.39 0.76
CA GLN A 170 9.05 -12.07 1.79
C GLN A 170 8.82 -13.58 1.79
N GLN A 171 7.57 -14.05 1.69
CA GLN A 171 7.27 -15.48 1.66
C GLN A 171 7.78 -16.17 0.38
N GLY A 172 7.80 -15.44 -0.74
CA GLY A 172 8.37 -15.90 -2.00
C GLY A 172 9.89 -15.78 -2.09
N GLY A 173 10.55 -15.17 -1.10
CA GLY A 173 11.99 -14.91 -1.14
C GLY A 173 12.42 -13.88 -2.19
N LEU A 174 11.49 -13.04 -2.66
CA LEU A 174 11.70 -12.07 -3.74
C LEU A 174 12.40 -10.81 -3.25
N ALA A 175 12.16 -10.39 -2.01
CA ALA A 175 12.74 -9.16 -1.45
C ALA A 175 12.92 -9.25 0.06
N LYS A 176 13.81 -8.38 0.57
CA LYS A 176 14.00 -8.13 2.01
C LYS A 176 13.13 -6.98 2.49
N ILE A 177 12.60 -7.09 3.71
CA ILE A 177 11.69 -6.09 4.26
C ILE A 177 12.47 -5.15 5.18
N ILE A 178 12.44 -3.86 4.90
CA ILE A 178 13.08 -2.83 5.72
C ILE A 178 12.05 -1.81 6.20
N GLY A 179 12.38 -0.99 7.20
CA GLY A 179 11.47 -0.01 7.76
C GLY A 179 10.80 -0.56 9.02
N THR A 180 9.47 -0.59 9.04
CA THR A 180 8.69 -1.19 10.14
C THR A 180 7.61 -2.10 9.62
N LYS A 181 7.03 -2.89 10.54
CA LYS A 181 5.96 -3.82 10.20
C LYS A 181 4.77 -3.10 9.52
N PRO A 182 4.24 -3.62 8.41
CA PRO A 182 3.08 -3.03 7.75
C PRO A 182 1.83 -3.03 8.64
N GLY A 183 0.88 -2.16 8.29
CA GLY A 183 -0.31 -1.87 9.09
C GLY A 183 -1.41 -2.94 9.07
N GLY A 184 -1.35 -3.90 8.13
CA GLY A 184 -2.35 -4.95 7.94
C GLY A 184 -3.33 -4.68 6.79
N GLY A 185 -4.51 -5.29 6.83
CA GLY A 185 -5.50 -5.21 5.76
C GLY A 185 -5.47 -6.44 4.86
N ASP A 186 -5.70 -7.61 5.45
CA ASP A 186 -5.64 -8.91 4.78
C ASP A 186 -6.83 -9.26 3.88
N CYS A 187 -7.90 -8.47 3.85
CA CYS A 187 -9.09 -8.80 3.07
C CYS A 187 -9.13 -8.12 1.70
N VAL A 188 -9.59 -8.86 0.70
CA VAL A 188 -10.07 -8.25 -0.54
C VAL A 188 -11.36 -7.49 -0.23
N LEU A 189 -11.46 -6.23 -0.66
CA LEU A 189 -12.66 -5.42 -0.41
C LEU A 189 -13.84 -5.95 -1.21
N GLY A 190 -14.96 -6.14 -0.52
CA GLY A 190 -16.27 -6.22 -1.17
C GLY A 190 -16.85 -4.83 -1.36
N SER A 191 -17.65 -4.64 -2.40
CA SER A 191 -18.42 -3.42 -2.61
C SER A 191 -19.90 -3.75 -2.63
N PHE A 192 -20.73 -2.81 -2.17
CA PHE A 192 -22.17 -2.84 -2.42
C PHE A 192 -22.66 -1.46 -2.84
N ILE A 193 -23.77 -1.47 -3.57
CA ILE A 193 -24.49 -0.27 -3.98
C ILE A 193 -25.88 -0.36 -3.36
N ASP A 194 -26.27 0.67 -2.61
CA ASP A 194 -27.62 0.72 -2.04
C ASP A 194 -28.66 1.12 -3.10
N ALA A 195 -29.95 1.08 -2.73
CA ALA A 195 -31.04 1.41 -3.65
C ALA A 195 -31.03 2.88 -4.12
N TYR A 196 -30.26 3.75 -3.46
CA TYR A 196 -30.10 5.17 -3.80
C TYR A 196 -28.87 5.43 -4.66
N GLY A 197 -28.06 4.40 -4.96
CA GLY A 197 -26.84 4.52 -5.74
C GLY A 197 -25.61 4.90 -4.91
N HIS A 198 -25.68 4.87 -3.58
CA HIS A 198 -24.49 5.06 -2.75
C HIS A 198 -23.62 3.81 -2.79
N CYS A 199 -22.32 4.01 -2.99
CA CYS A 199 -21.33 2.95 -2.94
C CYS A 199 -20.67 2.91 -1.56
N ALA A 200 -20.52 1.72 -1.00
CA ALA A 200 -19.71 1.49 0.18
C ALA A 200 -18.85 0.23 0.04
N ALA A 201 -17.70 0.24 0.71
CA ALA A 201 -16.81 -0.90 0.79
C ALA A 201 -16.93 -1.58 2.15
N TYR A 202 -16.76 -2.90 2.17
CA TYR A 202 -16.68 -3.70 3.37
C TYR A 202 -15.53 -4.70 3.26
N SER A 203 -15.05 -5.20 4.40
CA SER A 203 -14.08 -6.29 4.42
C SER A 203 -14.69 -7.54 3.81
N GLY A 204 -14.22 -7.93 2.63
CA GLY A 204 -14.71 -9.11 1.93
C GLY A 204 -14.27 -10.40 2.59
N MET A 205 -14.75 -11.51 2.02
CA MET A 205 -14.60 -12.85 2.58
C MET A 205 -13.25 -13.50 2.21
N LEU A 206 -12.58 -12.97 1.19
CA LEU A 206 -11.29 -13.47 0.76
C LEU A 206 -10.19 -12.84 1.61
N LYS A 207 -9.44 -13.70 2.29
CA LYS A 207 -8.28 -13.33 3.11
C LYS A 207 -7.01 -13.70 2.38
N LEU A 208 -6.11 -12.75 2.21
CA LEU A 208 -4.79 -12.95 1.63
C LEU A 208 -3.86 -13.62 2.65
N GLY A 209 -3.09 -14.58 2.19
CA GLY A 209 -2.23 -15.38 3.06
C GLY A 209 -1.86 -16.71 2.43
N THR A 210 -1.00 -17.47 3.10
CA THR A 210 -0.49 -18.77 2.65
C THR A 210 -0.98 -19.89 3.56
N ASP A 211 -1.18 -21.07 3.00
CA ASP A 211 -1.38 -22.30 3.78
C ASP A 211 -0.17 -23.23 3.55
N ASP A 212 0.60 -23.48 4.61
CA ASP A 212 1.80 -24.34 4.57
C ASP A 212 1.48 -25.80 4.95
N GLY A 213 0.19 -26.15 5.06
CA GLY A 213 -0.28 -27.46 5.50
C GLY A 213 -0.43 -27.59 7.02
N SER A 214 0.07 -26.63 7.82
CA SER A 214 -0.24 -26.51 9.25
C SER A 214 -1.47 -25.64 9.52
N GLY A 215 -1.93 -24.93 8.49
CA GLY A 215 -3.11 -24.09 8.48
C GLY A 215 -2.84 -22.75 7.81
N PHE A 216 -3.92 -22.10 7.39
CA PHE A 216 -3.86 -20.79 6.77
C PHE A 216 -3.31 -19.70 7.72
N VAL A 217 -2.25 -19.03 7.27
CA VAL A 217 -1.66 -17.86 7.89
C VAL A 217 -2.07 -16.63 7.08
N SER A 218 -2.93 -15.80 7.67
CA SER A 218 -3.29 -14.50 7.09
C SER A 218 -2.08 -13.56 7.07
N ASN A 219 -1.99 -12.74 6.01
CA ASN A 219 -0.96 -11.70 5.91
C ASN A 219 -1.19 -10.49 6.84
N GLU A 220 -2.26 -10.45 7.64
CA GLU A 220 -2.65 -9.32 8.48
C GLU A 220 -1.52 -8.81 9.38
N LYS A 221 -0.69 -9.74 9.89
CA LYS A 221 0.46 -9.45 10.75
C LYS A 221 1.62 -10.43 10.55
N ALA A 222 1.69 -11.10 9.40
CA ALA A 222 2.68 -12.16 9.20
C ALA A 222 4.06 -11.63 8.76
N THR A 223 4.10 -10.46 8.12
CA THR A 223 5.36 -9.84 7.69
C THR A 223 6.16 -9.36 8.90
N GLU A 224 7.45 -9.68 8.92
CA GLU A 224 8.42 -9.17 9.89
C GLU A 224 9.54 -8.43 9.16
N PRO A 225 10.02 -7.27 9.63
CA PRO A 225 11.16 -6.61 9.02
C PRO A 225 12.43 -7.46 9.12
N ASP A 226 13.16 -7.61 8.01
CA ASP A 226 14.54 -8.10 7.99
C ASP A 226 15.51 -7.06 8.58
N LEU A 227 15.24 -5.76 8.35
CA LEU A 227 15.86 -4.63 9.03
C LEU A 227 14.79 -3.76 9.70
N ASN A 228 14.75 -3.78 11.02
CA ASN A 228 13.92 -2.87 11.81
C ASN A 228 14.58 -1.49 11.90
N MET A 229 14.07 -0.53 11.12
CA MET A 229 14.57 0.84 11.11
C MET A 229 13.92 1.70 12.20
N MET A 230 12.96 1.16 12.96
CA MET A 230 12.35 1.90 14.08
C MET A 230 12.20 1.00 15.31
N PRO A 231 13.30 0.65 15.99
CA PRO A 231 13.27 -0.22 17.17
C PRO A 231 12.37 0.30 18.28
N THR A 232 12.31 1.62 18.43
CA THR A 232 11.40 2.29 19.36
C THR A 232 10.54 3.29 18.60
N ILE A 233 9.32 3.55 19.09
CA ILE A 233 8.46 4.59 18.50
C ILE A 233 9.14 5.98 18.46
N TRP A 234 10.20 6.18 19.24
CA TRP A 234 10.94 7.42 19.28
C TRP A 234 11.81 7.65 18.04
N ASP A 235 12.16 6.57 17.35
CA ASP A 235 13.02 6.60 16.17
C ASP A 235 12.27 7.04 14.92
N ILE A 236 10.93 7.18 14.98
CA ILE A 236 10.06 7.49 13.83
C ILE A 236 10.53 8.73 13.04
N VAL A 237 11.14 9.70 13.72
CA VAL A 237 11.62 10.94 13.13
C VAL A 237 13.02 10.87 12.54
N ASN A 238 13.77 9.82 12.88
CA ASN A 238 15.14 9.59 12.41
C ASN A 238 15.18 8.58 11.25
N VAL A 239 14.09 7.85 11.02
CA VAL A 239 13.97 6.98 9.86
C VAL A 239 13.94 7.83 8.59
N PRO A 240 14.79 7.55 7.59
CA PRO A 240 14.85 8.29 6.33
C PRO A 240 13.69 7.92 5.39
N TRP A 241 12.44 8.10 5.81
CA TRP A 241 11.24 7.64 5.08
C TRP A 241 11.20 8.05 3.60
N PHE A 242 11.73 9.23 3.28
CA PHE A 242 11.68 9.82 1.95
C PHE A 242 13.06 10.29 1.45
N ASP A 243 14.15 9.97 2.17
CA ASP A 243 15.50 10.37 1.81
C ASP A 243 16.24 9.21 1.13
N PRO A 244 16.50 9.25 -0.18
CA PRO A 244 17.09 8.12 -0.91
C PRO A 244 18.50 7.77 -0.42
N GLU A 245 19.30 8.74 0.04
CA GLU A 245 20.64 8.47 0.56
C GLU A 245 20.57 7.73 1.91
N GLY A 246 19.71 8.17 2.83
CA GLY A 246 19.49 7.45 4.08
C GLY A 246 18.87 6.05 3.87
N ILE A 247 18.03 5.88 2.86
CA ILE A 247 17.47 4.57 2.49
C ILE A 247 18.58 3.64 1.96
N ALA A 248 19.45 4.15 1.09
CA ALA A 248 20.60 3.40 0.57
C ALA A 248 21.57 3.00 1.70
N ASP A 249 21.85 3.92 2.63
CA ASP A 249 22.67 3.61 3.81
C ASP A 249 22.04 2.51 4.68
N ALA A 250 20.71 2.52 4.85
CA ALA A 250 20.01 1.45 5.57
C ALA A 250 20.16 0.08 4.86
N VAL A 251 20.09 0.05 3.53
CA VAL A 251 20.34 -1.16 2.74
C VAL A 251 21.77 -1.68 2.96
N HIS A 252 22.77 -0.81 2.90
CA HIS A 252 24.17 -1.19 3.14
C HIS A 252 24.37 -1.70 4.57
N GLN A 253 23.76 -1.04 5.56
CA GLN A 253 23.80 -1.51 6.95
C GLN A 253 23.18 -2.91 7.13
N TYR A 254 22.10 -3.23 6.41
CA TYR A 254 21.55 -4.58 6.39
C TYR A 254 22.52 -5.58 5.76
N GLN A 255 23.15 -5.24 4.63
CA GLN A 255 24.14 -6.08 3.96
C GLN A 255 25.39 -6.33 4.84
N GLU A 256 25.73 -5.40 5.72
CA GLU A 256 26.75 -5.56 6.77
C GLU A 256 26.31 -6.48 7.93
N GLY A 257 25.06 -6.96 7.91
CA GLY A 257 24.51 -7.91 8.86
C GLY A 257 23.72 -7.29 10.01
N LYS A 258 23.37 -6.00 9.94
CA LYS A 258 22.47 -5.39 10.94
C LYS A 258 21.04 -5.83 10.68
N THR A 259 20.32 -6.09 11.76
CA THR A 259 18.87 -6.39 11.75
C THR A 259 18.05 -5.27 12.37
N GLU A 260 18.70 -4.30 13.02
CA GLU A 260 18.06 -3.12 13.59
C GLU A 260 18.98 -1.89 13.43
N LEU A 261 18.40 -0.72 13.16
CA LEU A 261 19.14 0.54 13.15
C LEU A 261 19.27 1.12 14.57
N VAL A 262 20.33 1.90 14.80
CA VAL A 262 20.57 2.57 16.08
C VAL A 262 20.80 4.04 15.82
N TYR A 263 19.96 4.89 16.43
CA TYR A 263 20.04 6.34 16.31
C TYR A 263 20.69 6.97 17.54
N SER A 264 21.28 8.15 17.37
CA SER A 264 21.91 8.87 18.47
C SER A 264 20.85 9.55 19.37
N ASP A 265 21.06 9.54 20.69
CA ASP A 265 20.10 10.11 21.65
C ASP A 265 19.91 11.64 21.47
N GLU A 266 20.89 12.37 20.94
CA GLU A 266 20.81 13.84 20.78
C GLU A 266 19.87 14.28 19.65
N GLU A 267 19.79 13.56 18.53
CA GLU A 267 18.89 13.88 17.41
C GLU A 267 17.43 13.54 17.71
N SER A 268 17.20 12.54 18.56
CA SER A 268 15.86 12.05 18.90
C SER A 268 15.02 13.09 19.67
N GLY A 269 15.63 13.93 20.50
CA GLY A 269 14.92 14.83 21.43
C GLY A 269 14.20 16.03 20.79
N GLU A 270 14.83 16.70 19.82
CA GLU A 270 14.24 17.91 19.21
C GLU A 270 13.11 17.57 18.23
N ASN A 271 13.30 16.52 17.43
CA ASN A 271 12.30 16.05 16.48
C ASN A 271 11.10 15.38 17.19
N MET A 272 11.32 14.81 18.39
CA MET A 272 10.24 14.29 19.23
C MET A 272 9.21 15.34 19.64
N SER A 273 9.67 16.54 19.99
CA SER A 273 8.79 17.63 20.39
C SER A 273 7.80 17.99 19.28
N LYS A 274 8.26 17.97 18.02
CA LYS A 274 7.41 18.20 16.84
C LYS A 274 6.39 17.06 16.65
N PHE A 275 6.82 15.81 16.74
CA PHE A 275 5.93 14.65 16.60
C PHE A 275 4.85 14.61 17.69
N LEU A 276 5.22 14.85 18.94
CA LEU A 276 4.26 14.89 20.05
C LEU A 276 3.27 16.05 19.91
N THR A 277 3.75 17.24 19.52
CA THR A 277 2.87 18.38 19.26
C THR A 277 1.85 18.05 18.18
N TYR A 278 2.30 17.44 17.07
CA TYR A 278 1.41 16.98 16.00
C TYR A 278 0.36 15.98 16.49
N LEU A 279 0.79 14.96 17.24
CA LEU A 279 -0.11 13.94 17.76
C LEU A 279 -1.19 14.57 18.65
N PHE A 280 -0.80 15.48 19.55
CA PHE A 280 -1.73 16.18 20.43
C PHE A 280 -2.69 17.10 19.64
N GLU A 281 -2.19 17.87 18.67
CA GLU A 281 -3.03 18.74 17.83
C GLU A 281 -4.04 17.93 17.00
N THR A 282 -3.61 16.80 16.44
CA THR A 282 -4.45 15.92 15.61
C THR A 282 -5.55 15.27 16.43
N ILE A 283 -5.21 14.78 17.63
CA ILE A 283 -6.19 14.23 18.57
C ILE A 283 -7.19 15.33 18.98
N SER A 284 -6.71 16.54 19.27
CA SER A 284 -7.56 17.66 19.72
C SER A 284 -8.54 18.11 18.63
N LYS A 285 -8.08 18.31 17.39
CA LYS A 285 -8.95 18.64 16.24
C LYS A 285 -10.00 17.57 15.96
N LYS A 286 -9.67 16.28 16.15
CA LYS A 286 -10.67 15.20 15.99
C LYS A 286 -11.67 15.16 17.13
N MET A 287 -11.27 15.45 18.36
CA MET A 287 -12.19 15.56 19.49
C MET A 287 -13.18 16.71 19.30
N ASP A 288 -12.71 17.88 18.83
CA ASP A 288 -13.58 19.02 18.54
C ASP A 288 -14.57 18.71 17.41
N ASN A 289 -14.13 18.08 16.31
CA ASN A 289 -15.03 17.66 15.23
C ASN A 289 -16.03 16.56 15.64
N SER A 290 -15.68 15.70 16.61
CA SER A 290 -16.60 14.70 17.16
C SER A 290 -17.68 15.31 18.07
N LEU A 291 -17.36 16.43 18.75
CA LEU A 291 -18.32 17.16 19.57
C LEU A 291 -19.31 17.96 18.70
N GLU A 292 -18.86 18.55 17.57
CA GLU A 292 -19.75 19.24 16.63
C GLU A 292 -20.72 18.30 15.89
N THR A 293 -20.36 17.02 15.74
CA THR A 293 -21.23 16.02 15.09
C THR A 293 -22.24 15.39 16.04
N GLU A 294 -21.97 15.35 17.35
CA GLU A 294 -22.97 14.93 18.36
C GLU A 294 -24.04 16.00 18.59
N ASP A 295 -23.68 17.29 18.56
CA ASP A 295 -24.61 18.41 18.79
C ASP A 295 -25.68 18.58 17.67
N ASN A 296 -25.43 18.07 16.46
CA ASN A 296 -26.40 18.11 15.36
C ASN A 296 -27.36 16.91 15.29
N SER A 297 -27.27 15.96 16.23
CA SER A 297 -28.22 14.83 16.35
C SER A 297 -29.33 15.07 17.39
N GLY A 298 -29.33 16.25 18.03
CA GLY A 298 -30.19 16.60 19.16
C GLY A 298 -31.08 17.83 18.95
N ALA A 299 -31.64 18.05 17.76
CA ALA A 299 -32.71 19.03 17.57
C ALA A 299 -33.99 18.31 17.13
N GLY A 300 -34.84 17.99 18.12
CA GLY A 300 -36.19 17.49 17.87
C GLY A 300 -37.01 18.55 17.14
N GLU A 301 -37.46 18.22 15.93
CA GLU A 301 -38.58 18.93 15.32
C GLU A 301 -39.89 18.41 15.91
N SER A 302 -40.56 19.33 16.60
CA SER A 302 -41.92 19.24 17.08
C SER A 302 -42.89 18.88 15.96
N LEU A 303 -43.67 17.84 16.18
CA LEU A 303 -44.90 17.55 15.44
C LEU A 303 -45.89 18.72 15.63
N GLU A 304 -45.91 19.66 14.69
CA GLU A 304 -47.08 20.52 14.48
C GLU A 304 -48.12 19.75 13.67
N THR A 305 -49.24 19.51 14.33
CA THR A 305 -50.47 18.99 13.74
C THR A 305 -51.09 20.05 12.84
N GLU A 306 -51.09 19.84 11.52
CA GLU A 306 -52.05 20.49 10.62
C GLU A 306 -53.15 19.50 10.25
N GLU A 307 -54.35 19.79 10.75
CA GLU A 307 -55.61 19.26 10.25
C GLU A 307 -55.76 19.61 8.76
N ASN A 308 -55.96 18.61 7.91
CA ASN A 308 -56.71 18.82 6.69
C ASN A 308 -57.76 17.72 6.53
N THR A 309 -58.99 18.15 6.72
CA THR A 309 -60.20 17.47 6.27
C THR A 309 -60.28 17.60 4.75
N VAL A 310 -60.69 16.53 4.05
CA VAL A 310 -61.84 16.51 3.12
C VAL A 310 -61.89 15.19 2.33
N ALA A 311 -63.09 14.59 2.43
CA ALA A 311 -63.80 13.71 1.50
C ALA A 311 -63.13 12.44 0.97
N GLY A 312 -63.69 11.31 1.44
CA GLY A 312 -63.54 10.03 0.77
C GLY A 312 -64.38 9.92 -0.50
N GLU A 313 -63.95 9.01 -1.35
CA GLU A 313 -64.84 8.19 -2.17
C GLU A 313 -64.20 6.80 -2.30
N ASN A 314 -65.01 5.80 -2.00
CA ASN A 314 -64.71 4.37 -2.16
C ASN A 314 -64.45 4.07 -3.64
N LEU A 315 -63.65 3.03 -3.92
CA LEU A 315 -64.06 1.94 -4.80
C LEU A 315 -63.13 0.73 -4.65
N GLU A 316 -63.76 -0.39 -4.34
CA GLU A 316 -63.21 -1.73 -4.28
C GLU A 316 -62.87 -2.29 -5.67
N THR A 317 -62.04 -3.32 -5.63
CA THR A 317 -61.71 -4.34 -6.62
C THR A 317 -62.78 -4.68 -7.68
N GLU A 318 -62.41 -4.61 -8.96
CA GLU A 318 -62.24 -5.73 -9.92
C GLU A 318 -61.42 -5.26 -11.13
#